data_AF-A0A7W0GQ24-F1
#
_entry.id   AF-A0A7W0GQ24-F1
#
_cell.length_a   1.000
_cell.length_b   1.000
_cell.length_c   1.000
_cell.angle_alpha   90.00
_cell.angle_beta   90.00
_cell.angle_gamma   90.00
#
_symmetry.space_group_name_H-M   'P 1'
#
loop_
_entity.id
_entity.type
_entity.pdbx_description
1 polymer ?
#
loop_
_entity_poly.entity_id
_entity_poly.type
_entity_poly.pdbx_seq_one_letter_code
_entity_poly.pdbx_strand_id
1 'polypeptide(L)'
;MRNKAAKPRLRLFLKLVAVLLVAIIAWALYDLYAPRTAHLREFNPDEVARLETAMWRSYYERQRVRLFNQLSELLRTQYNMPLIRSNRVAYYAANAAFVFQKGKQRSDYEKALPDLVKFYESIRQTSDLPFDVNRAARLELEWWIIHRDRAKHKSGELDRALAELQAEIYHAPVDRLMEHGRLRAEAMTIRDRKAETGGVAEQDWARIDDLLHSSWRSLAAAVKS
;
A
#
# COMPACT_ATOMS: atom_id res chain seq x y z
N MET A 1 24.63 -36.17 -46.31
CA MET A 1 25.53 -35.89 -45.16
C MET A 1 24.75 -35.13 -44.10
N ARG A 2 24.52 -35.73 -42.92
CA ARG A 2 23.57 -35.24 -41.90
C ARG A 2 24.33 -34.49 -40.81
N ASN A 3 24.12 -33.17 -40.76
CA ASN A 3 24.85 -32.22 -39.91
C ASN A 3 24.67 -32.55 -38.41
N LYS A 4 25.68 -33.12 -37.75
CA LYS A 4 25.67 -33.55 -36.34
C LYS A 4 26.27 -32.53 -35.36
N ALA A 5 26.57 -31.29 -35.79
CA ALA A 5 27.36 -30.34 -34.99
C ALA A 5 26.55 -29.44 -34.01
N ALA A 6 25.22 -29.40 -34.04
CA ALA A 6 24.43 -28.45 -33.24
C ALA A 6 24.08 -28.92 -31.80
N LYS A 7 24.26 -30.20 -31.47
CA LYS A 7 23.78 -30.80 -30.20
C LYS A 7 24.53 -30.38 -28.91
N PRO A 8 25.86 -30.19 -28.87
CA PRO A 8 26.56 -29.88 -27.61
C PRO A 8 26.31 -28.44 -27.14
N ARG A 9 26.22 -27.48 -28.07
CA ARG A 9 25.88 -26.08 -27.75
C ARG A 9 24.45 -25.95 -27.23
N LEU A 10 23.49 -26.67 -27.81
CA LEU A 10 22.12 -26.70 -27.32
C LEU A 10 22.01 -27.33 -25.92
N ARG A 11 22.74 -28.42 -25.64
CA ARG A 11 22.77 -29.03 -24.30
C ARG A 11 23.42 -28.13 -23.25
N LEU A 12 24.50 -27.43 -23.61
CA LEU A 12 25.14 -26.44 -22.73
C LEU A 12 24.20 -25.25 -22.47
N PHE A 13 23.55 -24.73 -23.50
CA PHE A 13 22.55 -23.66 -23.37
C PHE A 13 21.39 -24.09 -22.47
N LEU A 14 20.81 -25.28 -22.67
CA LEU A 14 19.74 -25.80 -21.82
C LEU A 14 20.18 -25.98 -20.36
N LYS A 15 21.41 -26.42 -20.12
CA LYS A 15 21.98 -26.49 -18.76
C LYS A 15 22.13 -25.11 -18.13
N LEU A 16 22.62 -24.11 -18.88
CA LEU A 16 22.74 -22.74 -18.39
C LEU A 16 21.37 -22.12 -18.07
N VAL A 17 20.37 -22.34 -18.94
CA VAL A 17 18.99 -21.93 -18.68
C VAL A 17 18.44 -22.63 -17.43
N ALA A 18 18.66 -23.94 -17.26
CA ALA A 18 18.21 -24.66 -16.08
C ALA A 18 18.88 -24.14 -14.79
N VAL A 19 20.18 -23.88 -14.81
CA VAL A 19 20.90 -23.30 -13.66
C VAL A 19 20.37 -21.91 -13.33
N LEU A 20 20.15 -21.06 -14.35
CA LEU A 20 19.55 -19.74 -14.17
C LEU A 20 18.15 -19.83 -13.56
N LEU A 21 17.31 -20.75 -14.05
CA LEU A 21 15.97 -20.97 -13.50
C LEU A 21 16.03 -21.42 -12.05
N VAL A 22 16.92 -22.36 -11.70
CA VAL A 22 17.11 -22.80 -10.30
C VAL A 22 17.57 -21.63 -9.42
N ALA A 23 18.50 -20.79 -9.91
CA ALA A 23 18.95 -19.62 -9.18
C ALA A 23 17.83 -18.59 -8.96
N ILE A 24 16.99 -18.34 -9.99
CA ILE A 24 15.82 -17.47 -9.89
C ILE A 24 14.81 -18.04 -8.88
N ILE A 25 14.53 -19.35 -8.92
CA ILE A 25 13.62 -20.00 -7.98
C ILE A 25 14.18 -19.93 -6.56
N ALA A 26 15.46 -20.23 -6.36
CA ALA A 26 16.10 -20.15 -5.05
C ALA A 26 16.07 -18.72 -4.49
N TRP A 27 16.38 -17.72 -5.32
CA TRP A 27 16.26 -16.31 -4.95
C TRP A 27 14.80 -15.93 -4.62
N ALA A 28 13.84 -16.41 -5.40
CA ALA A 28 12.43 -16.14 -5.16
C ALA A 28 11.92 -16.74 -3.85
N LEU A 29 12.32 -17.97 -3.54
CA LEU A 29 12.03 -18.62 -2.27
C LEU A 29 12.71 -17.88 -1.11
N TYR A 30 13.95 -17.43 -1.29
CA TYR A 30 14.65 -16.63 -0.29
C TYR A 30 13.94 -15.30 -0.02
N ASP A 31 13.56 -14.54 -1.04
CA ASP A 31 12.79 -13.29 -0.90
C ASP A 31 11.44 -13.52 -0.19
N LEU A 32 10.75 -14.62 -0.51
CA LEU A 32 9.44 -14.96 0.04
C LEU A 32 9.46 -15.47 1.48
N TYR A 33 10.51 -16.19 1.91
CA TYR A 33 10.50 -16.95 3.16
C TYR A 33 11.65 -16.65 4.12
N ALA A 34 12.72 -15.99 3.67
CA ALA A 34 13.81 -15.66 4.58
C ALA A 34 13.32 -14.74 5.72
N PRO A 35 13.78 -14.96 6.96
CA PRO A 35 13.48 -14.06 8.06
C PRO A 35 14.12 -12.70 7.77
N ARG A 36 13.33 -11.64 7.95
CA ARG A 36 13.79 -10.24 7.85
C ARG A 36 13.01 -9.40 8.83
N THR A 37 13.69 -8.40 9.36
CA THR A 37 13.10 -7.36 10.20
C THR A 37 13.33 -6.03 9.50
N ALA A 38 12.24 -5.36 9.14
CA ALA A 38 12.18 -4.02 8.60
C ALA A 38 11.90 -3.04 9.74
N HIS A 39 12.64 -1.94 9.76
CA HIS A 39 12.40 -0.83 10.67
C HIS A 39 11.28 0.03 10.12
N LEU A 40 10.05 -0.14 10.63
CA LEU A 40 8.89 0.52 9.99
C LEU A 40 8.97 2.05 10.06
N ARG A 41 9.61 2.58 11.10
CA ARG A 41 9.79 4.04 11.30
C ARG A 41 10.81 4.63 10.32
N GLU A 42 11.60 3.82 9.65
CA GLU A 42 12.60 4.23 8.66
C GLU A 42 12.04 4.14 7.24
N PHE A 43 11.42 5.22 6.78
CA PHE A 43 10.96 5.38 5.40
C PHE A 43 11.24 6.80 4.88
N ASN A 44 11.24 6.96 3.56
CA ASN A 44 11.29 8.27 2.92
C ASN A 44 9.86 8.83 2.77
N PRO A 45 9.46 9.84 3.57
CA PRO A 45 8.09 10.36 3.54
C PRO A 45 7.71 10.95 2.19
N ASP A 46 8.66 11.56 1.48
CA ASP A 46 8.41 12.22 0.19
C ASP A 46 8.15 11.20 -0.91
N GLU A 47 8.86 10.08 -0.89
CA GLU A 47 8.64 9.01 -1.86
C GLU A 47 7.32 8.27 -1.60
N VAL A 48 6.95 8.08 -0.34
CA VAL A 48 5.63 7.53 0.02
C VAL A 48 4.51 8.46 -0.45
N ALA A 49 4.64 9.77 -0.24
CA ALA A 49 3.66 10.76 -0.71
C ALA A 49 3.52 10.76 -2.23
N ARG A 50 4.64 10.81 -2.96
CA ARG A 50 4.66 10.75 -4.44
C ARG A 50 3.95 9.50 -4.95
N LEU A 51 4.21 8.35 -4.32
CA LEU A 51 3.58 7.08 -4.69
C LEU A 51 2.08 7.06 -4.38
N GLU A 52 1.66 7.56 -3.21
CA GLU A 52 0.25 7.67 -2.87
C GLU A 52 -0.51 8.58 -3.85
N THR A 53 0.02 9.76 -4.17
CA THR A 53 -0.55 10.65 -5.19
C THR A 53 -0.70 9.93 -6.53
N ALA A 54 0.36 9.25 -6.97
CA ALA A 54 0.37 8.54 -8.25
C ALA A 54 -0.61 7.34 -8.27
N MET A 55 -0.79 6.67 -7.13
CA MET A 55 -1.80 5.62 -6.96
C MET A 55 -3.22 6.19 -7.04
N TRP A 56 -3.49 7.32 -6.40
CA TRP A 56 -4.81 7.96 -6.46
C TRP A 56 -5.17 8.33 -7.89
N ARG A 57 -4.24 8.94 -8.64
CA ARG A 57 -4.42 9.23 -10.08
C ARG A 57 -4.73 7.94 -10.86
N SER A 58 -3.91 6.91 -10.70
CA SER A 58 -4.07 5.64 -11.44
C SER A 58 -5.36 4.90 -11.10
N TYR A 59 -5.81 4.95 -9.84
CA TYR A 59 -7.09 4.38 -9.42
C TYR A 59 -8.25 5.01 -10.18
N TYR A 60 -8.24 6.33 -10.31
CA TYR A 60 -9.31 7.07 -10.98
C TYR A 60 -9.27 7.05 -12.49
N GLU A 61 -8.07 7.07 -13.05
CA GLU A 61 -7.84 6.85 -14.49
C GLU A 61 -8.03 5.37 -14.88
N ARG A 62 -8.38 4.50 -13.91
CA ARG A 62 -8.62 3.06 -14.08
C ARG A 62 -7.41 2.30 -14.65
N GLN A 63 -6.19 2.79 -14.38
CA GLN A 63 -4.92 2.20 -14.81
C GLN A 63 -4.50 1.06 -13.87
N ARG A 64 -5.24 -0.05 -13.88
CA ARG A 64 -5.12 -1.15 -12.89
C ARG A 64 -3.70 -1.73 -12.76
N VAL A 65 -3.01 -1.98 -13.88
CA VAL A 65 -1.65 -2.53 -13.87
C VAL A 65 -0.66 -1.53 -13.26
N ARG A 66 -0.80 -0.25 -13.62
CA ARG A 66 0.02 0.83 -13.06
C ARG A 66 -0.22 1.01 -11.57
N LEU A 67 -1.49 1.01 -11.15
CA LEU A 67 -1.89 1.06 -9.75
C LEU A 67 -1.28 -0.09 -8.95
N PHE A 68 -1.34 -1.32 -9.48
CA PHE A 68 -0.76 -2.49 -8.81
C PHE A 68 0.77 -2.35 -8.65
N ASN A 69 1.48 -1.92 -9.70
CA ASN A 69 2.92 -1.70 -9.63
C ASN A 69 3.28 -0.60 -8.61
N GLN A 70 2.53 0.49 -8.58
CA GLN A 70 2.72 1.57 -7.61
C GLN A 70 2.44 1.13 -6.18
N LEU A 71 1.41 0.30 -5.96
CA LEU A 71 1.15 -0.31 -4.66
C LEU A 71 2.30 -1.23 -4.22
N SER A 72 2.80 -2.09 -5.12
CA SER A 72 3.96 -2.93 -4.84
C SER A 72 5.23 -2.11 -4.55
N GLU A 73 5.39 -0.94 -5.16
CA GLU A 73 6.45 0.02 -4.86
C GLU A 73 6.24 0.70 -3.52
N LEU A 74 5.03 1.18 -3.22
CA LEU A 74 4.66 1.79 -1.94
C LEU A 74 5.01 0.87 -0.77
N LEU A 75 4.67 -0.43 -0.86
CA LEU A 75 4.98 -1.40 0.20
C LEU A 75 6.49 -1.60 0.41
N ARG A 76 7.29 -1.48 -0.65
CA ARG A 76 8.76 -1.53 -0.55
C ARG A 76 9.32 -0.25 0.05
N THR A 77 8.74 0.91 -0.28
CA THR A 77 9.19 2.22 0.21
C THR A 77 8.77 2.49 1.66
N GLN A 78 7.53 2.19 2.03
CA GLN A 78 6.98 2.49 3.35
C GLN A 78 7.36 1.42 4.39
N TYR A 79 7.32 0.15 4.01
CA TYR A 79 7.51 -0.98 4.94
C TYR A 79 8.79 -1.78 4.68
N ASN A 80 9.68 -1.29 3.80
CA ASN A 80 10.94 -1.95 3.44
C ASN A 80 10.77 -3.42 3.03
N MET A 81 9.64 -3.74 2.38
CA MET A 81 9.34 -5.10 1.97
C MET A 81 10.27 -5.60 0.86
N PRO A 82 10.58 -6.92 0.82
CA PRO A 82 11.23 -7.56 -0.31
C PRO A 82 10.36 -7.53 -1.59
N LEU A 83 11.00 -7.76 -2.75
CA LEU A 83 10.39 -7.50 -4.06
C LEU A 83 9.21 -8.43 -4.35
N ILE A 84 9.37 -9.74 -4.14
CA ILE A 84 8.32 -10.72 -4.46
C ILE A 84 7.27 -10.71 -3.35
N ARG A 85 7.72 -10.61 -2.09
CA ARG A 85 6.81 -10.49 -0.95
C ARG A 85 5.89 -9.28 -1.09
N SER A 86 6.37 -8.10 -1.52
CA SER A 86 5.53 -6.91 -1.68
C SER A 86 4.43 -7.10 -2.73
N ASN A 87 4.71 -7.80 -3.84
CA ASN A 87 3.70 -8.11 -4.86
C ASN A 87 2.60 -9.04 -4.33
N ARG A 88 2.96 -10.04 -3.51
CA ARG A 88 1.97 -10.90 -2.83
C ARG A 88 1.10 -10.11 -1.87
N VAL A 89 1.68 -9.17 -1.14
CA VAL A 89 0.95 -8.33 -0.18
C VAL A 89 0.05 -7.31 -0.90
N ALA A 90 0.54 -6.72 -2.01
CA ALA A 90 -0.25 -5.85 -2.88
C ALA A 90 -1.51 -6.53 -3.41
N TYR A 91 -1.44 -7.84 -3.71
CA TYR A 91 -2.61 -8.62 -4.10
C TYR A 91 -3.71 -8.63 -3.02
N TYR A 92 -3.36 -8.81 -1.74
CA TYR A 92 -4.35 -8.79 -0.65
C TYR A 92 -5.03 -7.43 -0.53
N ALA A 93 -4.27 -6.34 -0.55
CA ALA A 93 -4.82 -4.98 -0.53
C ALA A 93 -5.72 -4.70 -1.75
N ALA A 94 -5.28 -5.09 -2.96
CA ALA A 94 -6.09 -4.94 -4.16
C ALA A 94 -7.41 -5.73 -4.08
N ASN A 95 -7.37 -6.99 -3.62
CA ASN A 95 -8.57 -7.80 -3.49
C ASN A 95 -9.54 -7.22 -2.44
N ALA A 96 -9.04 -6.81 -1.28
CA ALA A 96 -9.82 -6.13 -0.24
C ALA A 96 -10.52 -4.87 -0.79
N ALA A 97 -9.78 -4.03 -1.52
CA ALA A 97 -10.34 -2.83 -2.15
C ALA A 97 -11.43 -3.16 -3.17
N PHE A 98 -11.26 -4.19 -4.01
CA PHE A 98 -12.29 -4.64 -4.95
C PHE A 98 -13.54 -5.19 -4.26
N VAL A 99 -13.38 -5.92 -3.16
CA VAL A 99 -14.50 -6.41 -2.34
C VAL A 99 -15.26 -5.23 -1.73
N PHE A 100 -14.54 -4.29 -1.12
CA PHE A 100 -15.12 -3.07 -0.56
C PHE A 100 -15.83 -2.22 -1.62
N GLN A 101 -15.25 -2.07 -2.82
CA GLN A 101 -15.84 -1.33 -3.93
C GLN A 101 -17.22 -1.85 -4.33
N LYS A 102 -17.43 -3.17 -4.29
CA LYS A 102 -18.69 -3.82 -4.66
C LYS A 102 -19.75 -3.80 -3.55
N GLY A 103 -19.35 -3.64 -2.30
CA GLY A 103 -20.26 -3.66 -1.16
C GLY A 103 -21.20 -2.46 -1.12
N LYS A 104 -22.37 -2.62 -0.50
CA LYS A 104 -23.38 -1.55 -0.34
C LYS A 104 -23.74 -1.23 1.10
N GLN A 105 -23.40 -2.13 2.02
CA GLN A 105 -23.69 -2.00 3.45
C GLN A 105 -22.52 -2.56 4.28
N ARG A 106 -22.53 -2.28 5.59
CA ARG A 106 -21.43 -2.65 6.50
C ARG A 106 -21.06 -4.14 6.45
N SER A 107 -22.05 -5.02 6.43
CA SER A 107 -21.81 -6.47 6.31
C SER A 107 -21.17 -6.89 4.99
N ASP A 108 -21.29 -6.10 3.92
CA ASP A 108 -20.53 -6.34 2.69
C ASP A 108 -19.10 -5.83 2.79
N TYR A 109 -18.90 -4.69 3.46
CA TYR A 109 -17.58 -4.09 3.68
C TYR A 109 -16.69 -5.01 4.52
N GLU A 110 -17.26 -5.65 5.53
CA GLU A 110 -16.58 -6.61 6.39
C GLU A 110 -16.05 -7.84 5.64
N LYS A 111 -16.57 -8.15 4.45
CA LYS A 111 -16.01 -9.20 3.58
C LYS A 111 -14.60 -8.88 3.09
N ALA A 112 -14.14 -7.62 3.19
CA ALA A 112 -12.77 -7.23 2.90
C ALA A 112 -11.78 -7.56 4.05
N LEU A 113 -12.29 -7.77 5.28
CA LEU A 113 -11.44 -8.00 6.46
C LEU A 113 -10.48 -9.18 6.33
N PRO A 114 -10.86 -10.36 5.78
CA PRO A 114 -9.93 -11.48 5.69
C PRO A 114 -8.66 -11.17 4.91
N ASP A 115 -8.74 -10.36 3.84
CA ASP A 115 -7.56 -9.98 3.08
C ASP A 115 -6.82 -8.78 3.70
N LEU A 116 -7.53 -7.85 4.36
CA LEU A 116 -6.88 -6.83 5.19
C LEU A 116 -6.07 -7.47 6.33
N VAL A 117 -6.58 -8.52 6.96
CA VAL A 117 -5.85 -9.28 7.98
C VAL A 117 -4.58 -9.91 7.40
N LYS A 118 -4.65 -10.60 6.25
CA LYS A 118 -3.45 -11.16 5.59
C LYS A 118 -2.44 -10.07 5.18
N PHE A 119 -2.94 -8.91 4.76
CA PHE A 119 -2.13 -7.75 4.43
C PHE A 119 -1.33 -7.25 5.64
N TYR A 120 -2.01 -6.95 6.75
CA TYR A 120 -1.36 -6.49 7.98
C TYR A 120 -0.54 -7.57 8.68
N GLU A 121 -0.93 -8.84 8.58
CA GLU A 121 -0.14 -9.97 9.06
C GLU A 121 1.21 -10.03 8.34
N SER A 122 1.19 -9.85 7.01
CA SER A 122 2.42 -9.83 6.22
C SER A 122 3.34 -8.66 6.58
N ILE A 123 2.78 -7.48 6.89
CA ILE A 123 3.56 -6.33 7.39
C ILE A 123 4.13 -6.66 8.78
N ARG A 124 3.31 -7.20 9.68
CA ARG A 124 3.69 -7.51 11.06
C ARG A 124 4.79 -8.56 11.14
N GLN A 125 4.75 -9.58 10.29
CA GLN A 125 5.75 -10.65 10.20
C GLN A 125 7.15 -10.13 9.85
N THR A 126 7.23 -9.00 9.13
CA THR A 126 8.49 -8.35 8.78
C THR A 126 8.80 -7.12 9.61
N SER A 127 7.99 -6.78 10.61
CA SER A 127 8.10 -5.52 11.34
C SER A 127 8.85 -5.69 12.67
N ASP A 128 9.60 -4.65 13.04
CA ASP A 128 10.14 -4.45 14.39
C ASP A 128 9.12 -3.96 15.42
N LEU A 129 7.89 -3.61 14.99
CA LEU A 129 6.82 -3.07 15.84
C LEU A 129 5.75 -4.12 16.17
N PRO A 130 5.26 -4.19 17.42
CA PRO A 130 4.32 -5.21 17.86
C PRO A 130 2.83 -4.80 17.70
N PHE A 131 2.42 -4.27 16.55
CA PHE A 131 1.01 -3.87 16.34
C PHE A 131 0.05 -5.04 16.20
N ASP A 132 -1.21 -4.82 16.58
CA ASP A 132 -2.31 -5.76 16.46
C ASP A 132 -2.85 -5.74 15.03
N VAL A 133 -2.61 -6.84 14.33
CA VAL A 133 -3.04 -7.08 12.95
C VAL A 133 -4.55 -6.93 12.77
N ASN A 134 -5.35 -7.45 13.69
CA ASN A 134 -6.81 -7.40 13.59
C ASN A 134 -7.32 -5.99 13.87
N ARG A 135 -6.69 -5.28 14.81
CA ARG A 135 -7.02 -3.87 15.09
C ARG A 135 -6.67 -2.99 13.88
N ALA A 136 -5.48 -3.14 13.30
CA ALA A 136 -5.08 -2.41 12.10
C ALA A 136 -6.03 -2.66 10.92
N ALA A 137 -6.40 -3.93 10.66
CA ALA A 137 -7.34 -4.29 9.60
C ALA A 137 -8.73 -3.67 9.80
N ARG A 138 -9.23 -3.64 11.04
CA ARG A 138 -10.51 -2.99 11.37
C ARG A 138 -10.44 -1.47 11.21
N LEU A 139 -9.36 -0.84 11.63
CA LEU A 139 -9.15 0.61 11.48
C LEU A 139 -9.03 1.02 10.01
N GLU A 140 -8.34 0.22 9.19
CA GLU A 140 -8.27 0.41 7.73
C GLU A 140 -9.66 0.39 7.11
N LEU A 141 -10.46 -0.63 7.44
CA LEU A 141 -11.83 -0.72 6.95
C LEU A 141 -12.70 0.44 7.46
N GLU A 142 -12.54 0.85 8.72
CA GLU A 142 -13.38 1.90 9.29
C GLU A 142 -13.16 3.24 8.60
N TRP A 143 -11.91 3.64 8.32
CA TRP A 143 -11.68 4.88 7.59
C TRP A 143 -12.20 4.80 6.15
N TRP A 144 -12.16 3.63 5.49
CA TRP A 144 -12.81 3.44 4.18
C TRP A 144 -14.32 3.70 4.25
N ILE A 145 -14.97 3.19 5.30
CA ILE A 145 -16.41 3.38 5.52
C ILE A 145 -16.72 4.85 5.77
N ILE A 146 -16.00 5.48 6.70
CA ILE A 146 -16.18 6.90 7.04
C ILE A 146 -15.98 7.78 5.80
N HIS A 147 -14.96 7.49 4.98
CA HIS A 147 -14.70 8.25 3.76
C HIS A 147 -15.81 8.07 2.71
N ARG A 148 -16.28 6.84 2.51
CA ARG A 148 -17.40 6.56 1.59
C ARG A 148 -18.69 7.26 2.04
N ASP A 149 -19.00 7.16 3.32
CA ASP A 149 -20.20 7.72 3.94
C ASP A 149 -19.98 9.13 4.51
N ARG A 150 -19.00 9.88 3.99
CA ARG A 150 -18.56 11.20 4.53
C ARG A 150 -19.69 12.20 4.82
N ALA A 151 -20.80 12.14 4.09
CA ALA A 151 -21.96 13.01 4.32
C ALA A 151 -22.73 12.71 5.63
N LYS A 152 -22.57 11.51 6.21
CA LYS A 152 -23.19 11.05 7.45
C LYS A 152 -22.28 11.25 8.68
N HIS A 153 -21.02 11.60 8.46
CA HIS A 153 -20.00 11.71 9.50
C HIS A 153 -19.70 13.17 9.82
N LYS A 154 -19.28 13.43 11.08
CA LYS A 154 -18.91 14.78 11.50
C LYS A 154 -17.55 15.17 10.92
N SER A 155 -17.33 16.48 10.79
CA SER A 155 -16.01 17.02 10.47
C SER A 155 -14.97 16.53 11.49
N GLY A 156 -13.81 16.07 11.02
CA GLY A 156 -12.73 15.54 11.86
C GLY A 156 -12.81 14.04 12.16
N GLU A 157 -13.93 13.35 11.90
CA GLU A 157 -14.01 11.90 12.13
C GLU A 157 -13.09 11.12 11.17
N LEU A 158 -13.00 11.55 9.91
CA LEU A 158 -12.07 10.94 8.94
C LEU A 158 -10.61 11.19 9.34
N ASP A 159 -10.28 12.41 9.76
CA ASP A 159 -8.94 12.81 10.21
C ASP A 159 -8.48 11.89 11.35
N ARG A 160 -9.36 11.69 12.35
CA ARG A 160 -9.10 10.81 13.49
C ARG A 160 -8.97 9.34 13.06
N ALA A 161 -9.86 8.83 12.21
CA ALA A 161 -9.79 7.44 11.76
C ALA A 161 -8.49 7.14 10.99
N LEU A 162 -8.04 8.08 10.14
CA LEU A 162 -6.75 8.00 9.46
C LEU A 162 -5.59 8.02 10.46
N ALA A 163 -5.63 8.88 11.48
CA ALA A 163 -4.61 8.95 12.52
C ALA A 163 -4.58 7.69 13.41
N GLU A 164 -5.73 7.13 13.78
CA GLU A 164 -5.84 5.94 14.63
C GLU A 164 -5.23 4.70 13.98
N LEU A 165 -5.41 4.53 12.67
CA LEU A 165 -4.75 3.48 11.92
C LEU A 165 -3.22 3.59 12.01
N GLN A 166 -2.69 4.79 11.75
CA GLN A 166 -1.25 4.99 11.80
C GLN A 166 -0.70 4.85 13.22
N ALA A 167 -1.48 5.27 14.23
CA ALA A 167 -1.14 5.12 15.64
C ALA A 167 -0.99 3.65 16.03
N GLU A 168 -1.87 2.79 15.51
CA GLU A 168 -1.77 1.34 15.68
C GLU A 168 -0.49 0.80 15.03
N ILE A 169 -0.26 1.09 13.75
CA ILE A 169 0.88 0.53 12.99
C ILE A 169 2.22 0.98 13.60
N TYR A 170 2.35 2.26 13.93
CA TYR A 170 3.61 2.87 14.34
C TYR A 170 3.83 2.89 15.86
N HIS A 171 2.88 2.41 16.65
CA HIS A 171 2.92 2.46 18.12
C HIS A 171 3.21 3.88 18.62
N ALA A 172 2.40 4.84 18.18
CA ALA A 172 2.53 6.25 18.54
C ALA A 172 1.19 6.81 19.04
N PRO A 173 1.19 7.79 19.96
CA PRO A 173 -0.04 8.43 20.41
C PRO A 173 -0.82 9.05 19.24
N VAL A 174 -2.13 8.81 19.17
CA VAL A 174 -3.00 9.33 18.09
C VAL A 174 -2.89 10.85 17.95
N ASP A 175 -2.80 11.58 19.06
CA ASP A 175 -2.70 13.05 19.07
C ASP A 175 -1.47 13.56 18.31
N ARG A 176 -0.37 12.79 18.29
CA ARG A 176 0.83 13.14 17.52
C ARG A 176 0.65 12.93 16.01
N LEU A 177 -0.33 12.13 15.61
CA LEU A 177 -0.59 11.77 14.22
C LEU A 177 -1.85 12.46 13.64
N MET A 178 -2.52 13.30 14.43
CA MET A 178 -3.71 14.02 13.98
C MET A 178 -3.43 14.93 12.78
N GLU A 179 -2.26 15.56 12.70
CA GLU A 179 -1.90 16.41 11.56
C GLU A 179 -1.73 15.60 10.27
N HIS A 180 -1.12 14.41 10.35
CA HIS A 180 -1.07 13.47 9.23
C HIS A 180 -2.49 13.13 8.73
N GLY A 181 -3.37 12.74 9.67
CA GLY A 181 -4.76 12.41 9.38
C GLY A 181 -5.54 13.56 8.75
N ARG A 182 -5.43 14.77 9.32
CA ARG A 182 -6.08 16.00 8.85
C ARG A 182 -5.68 16.35 7.42
N LEU A 183 -4.37 16.34 7.13
CA LEU A 183 -3.86 16.67 5.79
C LEU A 183 -4.29 15.65 4.73
N ARG A 184 -4.35 14.36 5.07
CA ARG A 184 -4.87 13.32 4.17
C ARG A 184 -6.37 13.47 3.94
N ALA A 185 -7.16 13.74 4.99
CA ALA A 185 -8.59 14.00 4.86
C ALA A 185 -8.88 15.25 4.00
N GLU A 186 -8.08 16.30 4.13
CA GLU A 186 -8.16 17.52 3.29
C GLU A 186 -7.89 17.17 1.82
N ALA A 187 -6.85 16.40 1.53
CA ALA A 187 -6.53 15.93 0.18
C ALA A 187 -7.67 15.09 -0.43
N MET A 188 -8.26 14.16 0.34
CA MET A 188 -9.43 13.38 -0.08
C MET A 188 -10.63 14.29 -0.39
N THR A 189 -10.88 15.29 0.45
CA THR A 189 -11.99 16.25 0.28
C THR A 189 -11.85 17.07 -1.00
N ILE A 190 -10.65 17.56 -1.32
CA ILE A 190 -10.40 18.31 -2.57
C ILE A 190 -10.77 17.42 -3.76
N ARG A 191 -10.22 16.21 -3.79
CA ARG A 191 -10.46 15.24 -4.86
C ARG A 191 -11.95 14.89 -5.01
N ASP A 192 -12.66 14.68 -3.91
CA ASP A 192 -14.08 14.32 -3.93
C ASP A 192 -14.95 15.46 -4.48
N ARG A 193 -14.77 16.68 -3.95
CA ARG A 193 -15.53 17.85 -4.39
C ARG A 193 -15.27 18.18 -5.85
N LYS A 194 -14.01 18.11 -6.29
CA LYS A 194 -13.65 18.42 -7.69
C LYS A 194 -14.21 17.38 -8.65
N ALA A 195 -14.18 16.10 -8.28
CA ALA A 195 -14.81 15.03 -9.04
C ALA A 195 -16.33 15.26 -9.21
N GLU A 196 -17.02 15.79 -8.19
CA GLU A 196 -18.45 16.14 -8.27
C GLU A 196 -18.73 17.33 -9.21
N THR A 197 -17.79 18.27 -9.34
CA THR A 197 -17.97 19.52 -10.11
C THR A 197 -17.40 19.50 -11.53
N GLY A 198 -16.97 18.35 -12.05
CA GLY A 198 -16.51 18.23 -13.45
C GLY A 198 -15.11 17.64 -13.64
N GLY A 199 -14.49 17.10 -12.59
CA GLY A 199 -13.20 16.41 -12.66
C GLY A 199 -12.09 17.10 -11.87
N VAL A 200 -10.97 16.40 -11.69
CA VAL A 200 -9.80 16.88 -10.92
C VAL A 200 -8.77 17.40 -11.91
N ALA A 201 -8.50 18.71 -11.90
CA ALA A 201 -7.53 19.33 -12.79
C ALA A 201 -6.08 19.14 -12.28
N GLU A 202 -5.07 19.39 -13.12
CA GLU A 202 -3.66 19.25 -12.70
C GLU A 202 -3.29 20.17 -11.53
N GLN A 203 -3.88 21.38 -11.44
CA GLN A 203 -3.69 22.26 -10.30
C GLN A 203 -4.26 21.67 -8.98
N ASP A 204 -5.37 20.92 -9.08
CA ASP A 204 -5.98 20.27 -7.92
C ASP A 204 -5.10 19.09 -7.50
N TRP A 205 -4.55 18.35 -8.46
CA TRP A 205 -3.59 17.29 -8.20
C TRP A 205 -2.28 17.80 -7.60
N ALA A 206 -1.77 18.96 -8.04
CA ALA A 206 -0.59 19.58 -7.42
C ALA A 206 -0.87 19.93 -5.96
N ARG A 207 -2.06 20.47 -5.66
CA ARG A 207 -2.46 20.76 -4.28
C ARG A 207 -2.60 19.49 -3.43
N ILE A 208 -3.17 18.42 -3.99
CA ILE A 208 -3.26 17.11 -3.32
C ILE A 208 -1.86 16.56 -3.02
N ASP A 209 -0.95 16.68 -3.97
CA ASP A 209 0.44 16.24 -3.82
C ASP A 209 1.15 16.98 -2.67
N ASP A 210 1.04 18.31 -2.63
CA ASP A 210 1.60 19.14 -1.53
C ASP A 210 1.06 18.73 -0.14
N LEU A 211 -0.24 18.44 -0.07
CA LEU A 211 -0.89 18.00 1.16
C LEU A 211 -0.40 16.61 1.59
N LEU A 212 -0.27 15.68 0.66
CA LEU A 212 0.24 14.33 0.94
C LEU A 212 1.71 14.39 1.37
N HIS A 213 2.55 15.19 0.71
CA HIS A 213 3.94 15.42 1.14
C HIS A 213 4.00 15.95 2.57
N SER A 214 3.20 16.98 2.88
CA SER A 214 3.12 17.54 4.24
C SER A 214 2.63 16.50 5.25
N SER A 215 1.64 15.68 4.88
CA SER A 215 1.07 14.64 5.71
C SER A 215 2.09 13.54 6.06
N TRP A 216 2.82 13.03 5.07
CA TRP A 216 3.82 11.99 5.31
C TRP A 216 5.05 12.50 6.05
N ARG A 217 5.45 13.75 5.82
CA ARG A 217 6.51 14.41 6.61
C ARG A 217 6.10 14.55 8.08
N SER A 218 4.85 14.95 8.34
CA SER A 218 4.28 15.03 9.69
C SER A 218 4.30 13.68 10.40
N LEU A 219 3.84 12.61 9.73
CA LEU A 219 3.92 11.24 10.24
C LEU A 219 5.36 10.84 10.57
N ALA A 220 6.29 11.03 9.62
CA ALA A 220 7.69 10.66 9.79
C ALA A 220 8.33 11.39 10.98
N ALA A 221 8.08 12.69 11.14
CA ALA A 221 8.56 13.46 12.27
C ALA A 221 8.01 12.94 13.61
N ALA A 222 6.75 12.50 13.64
CA ALA A 222 6.10 12.00 14.84
C ALA A 222 6.57 10.61 15.28
N VAL A 223 6.97 9.75 14.33
CA VAL A 223 7.33 8.35 14.62
C VAL A 223 8.84 8.10 14.70
N LYS A 224 9.67 8.98 14.13
CA LYS A 224 11.13 8.91 14.20
C LYS A 224 11.72 9.56 15.46
N SER A 225 10.95 10.40 16.15
CA SER A 225 11.35 11.09 17.39
C SER A 225 11.38 10.16 18.60
#